data_AF-A0A6P3DVL7-F1
#
_entry.id   AF-A0A6P3DVL7-F1
#
_cell.length_a   1.000
_cell.length_b   1.000
_cell.length_c   1.000
_cell.angle_alpha   90.00
_cell.angle_beta   90.00
_cell.angle_gamma   90.00
#
_symmetry.space_group_name_H-M   'P 1'
#
loop_
_entity.id
_entity.type
_entity.pdbx_description
1 polymer ?
#
loop_
_entity_poly.entity_id
_entity_poly.type
_entity_poly.pdbx_seq_one_letter_code
_entity_poly.pdbx_strand_id
1 'polypeptide(L)'
;MATLYRALNYLGKNILSIGQNRNISLSPTTRIKEIIEKKEGNTLTIEAVIKPDPYEGRFLKPKNGACPICSSGLNIKHTDVLILNQFVRSDGCILPRRITGLCEVQQKRISSLILMAQYAGLMQRRAPGGGLLHPLQRRKWKKFNSYYCERTIKARYK
;
A
#
# COMPACT_ATOMS: atom_id res chain seq x y z
N MET A 1 16.03 -37.05 36.62
CA MET A 1 15.47 -35.77 37.10
C MET A 1 15.82 -34.54 36.24
N ALA A 2 16.98 -34.47 35.58
CA ALA A 2 17.37 -33.30 34.75
C ALA A 2 16.70 -33.23 33.35
N THR A 3 16.11 -34.33 32.87
CA THR A 3 15.50 -34.41 31.53
C THR A 3 14.09 -33.85 31.47
N LEU A 4 13.31 -33.96 32.56
CA LEU A 4 11.97 -33.36 32.67
C LEU A 4 12.02 -31.82 32.76
N TYR A 5 13.06 -31.28 33.38
CA TYR A 5 13.26 -29.83 33.51
C TYR A 5 13.53 -29.13 32.16
N ARG A 6 14.15 -29.85 31.21
CA ARG A 6 14.39 -29.33 29.85
C ARG A 6 13.12 -29.32 28.98
N ALA A 7 12.20 -30.25 29.20
CA ALA A 7 10.91 -30.30 28.50
C ALA A 7 9.96 -29.17 28.96
N LEU A 8 9.92 -28.90 30.28
CA LEU A 8 9.13 -27.79 30.85
C LEU A 8 9.59 -26.42 30.33
N ASN A 9 10.90 -26.21 30.15
CA ASN A 9 11.43 -24.96 29.57
C ASN A 9 11.15 -24.79 28.07
N TYR A 10 10.76 -25.84 27.35
CA TYR A 10 10.35 -25.75 25.95
C TYR A 10 8.85 -25.44 25.81
N LEU A 11 8.01 -25.96 26.70
CA LEU A 11 6.58 -25.66 26.74
C LEU A 11 6.29 -24.23 27.21
N GLY A 12 7.11 -23.68 28.11
CA GLY A 12 6.97 -22.30 28.59
C GLY A 12 7.31 -21.20 27.58
N LYS A 13 7.89 -21.53 26.41
CA LYS A 13 8.18 -20.54 25.34
C LYS A 13 7.03 -20.34 24.35
N ASN A 14 6.00 -21.19 24.40
CA ASN A 14 4.86 -21.14 23.47
C ASN A 14 3.56 -20.61 24.11
N ILE A 15 3.62 -20.09 25.34
CA ILE A 15 2.48 -19.48 26.02
C ILE A 15 2.91 -18.05 26.36
N LEU A 16 2.32 -17.05 25.70
CA LEU A 16 2.60 -15.60 25.78
C LEU A 16 3.77 -15.15 24.86
N SER A 17 3.53 -14.88 23.58
CA SER A 17 2.87 -13.63 23.17
C SER A 17 2.28 -13.78 21.76
N ILE A 18 0.99 -14.08 21.70
CA ILE A 18 0.14 -13.54 20.64
C ILE A 18 0.37 -12.04 20.71
N GLY A 19 0.98 -11.47 19.67
CA GLY A 19 1.53 -10.12 19.66
C GLY A 19 0.58 -9.14 20.34
N GLN A 20 0.98 -8.68 21.51
CA GLN A 20 0.31 -7.59 22.20
C GLN A 20 0.51 -6.35 21.35
N ASN A 21 -0.39 -6.14 20.38
CA ASN A 21 -0.67 -4.82 19.85
C ASN A 21 -1.27 -4.03 21.01
N ARG A 22 -0.43 -3.52 21.91
CA ARG A 22 -0.80 -2.45 22.83
C ARG A 22 -1.03 -1.22 21.96
N ASN A 23 -2.23 -1.15 21.39
CA ASN A 23 -2.70 0.06 20.75
C ASN A 23 -2.70 1.13 21.84
N ILE A 24 -1.97 2.22 21.61
CA ILE A 24 -1.98 3.39 22.51
C ILE A 24 -3.40 4.02 22.54
N SER A 25 -4.24 3.67 21.55
CA SER A 25 -5.65 4.02 21.49
C SER A 25 -6.55 2.88 21.97
N LEU A 26 -7.53 3.23 22.81
CA LEU A 26 -8.66 2.37 23.18
C LEU A 26 -9.70 2.26 22.06
N SER A 27 -9.67 3.16 21.06
CA SER A 27 -10.64 3.14 19.97
C SER A 27 -10.29 2.08 18.92
N PRO A 28 -11.29 1.34 18.40
CA PRO A 28 -11.08 0.43 17.28
C PRO A 28 -10.63 1.21 16.05
N THR A 29 -9.74 0.63 15.23
CA THR A 29 -9.35 1.24 13.95
C THR A 29 -10.55 1.20 13.01
N THR A 30 -11.21 2.35 12.85
CA THR A 30 -12.35 2.48 11.95
C THR A 30 -11.81 2.57 10.51
N ARG A 31 -12.11 1.55 9.69
CA ARG A 31 -11.74 1.50 8.26
C ARG A 31 -12.66 2.39 7.41
N ILE A 32 -12.81 3.66 7.82
CA ILE A 32 -13.70 4.62 7.18
C ILE A 32 -13.16 4.92 5.78
N LYS A 33 -14.03 4.81 4.78
CA LYS A 33 -13.66 5.00 3.36
C LYS A 33 -13.92 6.42 2.89
N GLU A 34 -14.99 7.05 3.39
CA GLU A 34 -15.44 8.37 2.92
C GLU A 34 -15.91 9.22 4.10
N ILE A 35 -15.50 10.50 4.11
CA ILE A 35 -15.95 11.53 5.04
C ILE A 35 -16.74 12.54 4.22
N ILE A 36 -18.00 12.75 4.57
CA ILE A 36 -18.90 13.66 3.87
C ILE A 36 -19.08 14.90 4.73
N GLU A 37 -18.76 16.06 4.17
CA GLU A 37 -18.98 17.36 4.81
C GLU A 37 -20.23 18.02 4.19
N LYS A 38 -21.26 18.26 5.00
CA LYS A 38 -22.47 19.01 4.61
C LYS A 38 -22.49 20.32 5.39
N LYS A 39 -22.58 21.46 4.68
CA LYS A 39 -22.70 22.79 5.30
C LYS A 39 -24.11 23.33 5.05
N GLU A 40 -24.90 23.43 6.11
CA GLU A 40 -26.24 24.01 6.09
C GLU A 40 -26.20 25.32 6.89
N GLY A 41 -26.09 26.45 6.18
CA GLY A 41 -25.93 27.76 6.81
C GLY A 41 -24.66 27.84 7.67
N ASN A 42 -24.84 27.93 8.99
CA ASN A 42 -23.74 27.99 9.98
C ASN A 42 -23.37 26.62 10.57
N THR A 43 -24.10 25.56 10.25
CA THR A 43 -23.88 24.22 10.82
C THR A 43 -23.12 23.34 9.83
N LEU A 44 -21.99 22.79 10.27
CA LEU A 44 -21.15 21.86 9.50
C LEU A 44 -21.34 20.45 10.07
N THR A 45 -22.02 19.59 9.31
CA THR A 45 -22.26 18.18 9.66
C THR A 45 -21.22 17.31 8.97
N ILE A 46 -20.43 16.57 9.75
CA ILE A 46 -19.40 15.64 9.25
C ILE A 46 -19.89 14.21 9.48
N GLU A 47 -20.18 13.50 8.39
CA GLU A 47 -20.64 12.10 8.42
C GLU A 47 -19.52 11.16 7.95
N ALA A 48 -19.27 10.10 8.73
CA ALA A 48 -18.36 9.03 8.34
C ALA A 48 -19.15 7.87 7.70
N VAL A 49 -18.92 7.60 6.41
CA VAL A 49 -19.66 6.57 5.67
C VAL A 49 -18.74 5.39 5.33
N ILE A 50 -19.21 4.17 5.66
CA ILE A 50 -18.56 2.92 5.25
C ILE A 50 -19.11 2.54 3.88
N LYS A 51 -18.34 2.82 2.83
CA LYS A 51 -18.70 2.50 1.45
C LYS A 51 -18.07 1.17 1.02
N PRO A 52 -18.86 0.17 0.58
CA PRO A 52 -18.29 -1.06 0.04
C PRO A 52 -17.51 -0.79 -1.25
N ASP A 53 -16.61 -1.71 -1.62
CA ASP A 53 -15.92 -1.60 -2.91
C ASP A 53 -16.76 -2.23 -4.02
N PRO A 54 -17.03 -1.52 -5.14
CA PRO A 54 -17.80 -2.09 -6.24
C PRO A 54 -17.13 -3.33 -6.85
N TYR A 55 -15.81 -3.49 -6.70
CA TYR A 55 -15.05 -4.59 -7.31
C TYR A 55 -14.60 -5.65 -6.31
N GLU A 56 -15.14 -5.67 -5.10
CA GLU A 56 -14.72 -6.59 -4.03
C GLU A 56 -14.74 -8.06 -4.47
N GLY A 57 -15.75 -8.47 -5.25
CA GLY A 57 -15.86 -9.84 -5.78
C GLY A 57 -14.78 -10.23 -6.79
N ARG A 58 -14.08 -9.26 -7.41
CA ARG A 58 -13.02 -9.49 -8.39
C ARG A 58 -11.63 -9.50 -7.78
N PHE A 59 -11.51 -9.29 -6.47
CA PHE A 59 -10.21 -9.24 -5.81
C PHE A 59 -9.52 -10.61 -5.87
N LEU A 60 -8.23 -10.57 -6.19
CA LEU A 60 -7.37 -11.75 -6.20
C LEU A 60 -7.27 -12.29 -4.78
N LYS A 61 -7.80 -13.49 -4.57
CA LYS A 61 -7.63 -14.22 -3.32
C LYS A 61 -6.21 -14.81 -3.29
N PRO A 62 -5.35 -14.41 -2.35
CA PRO A 62 -4.00 -14.95 -2.27
C PRO A 62 -4.04 -16.45 -1.98
N LYS A 63 -3.28 -17.23 -2.75
CA LYS A 63 -3.09 -18.67 -2.49
C LYS A 63 -1.92 -18.86 -1.54
N ASN A 64 -1.98 -19.90 -0.70
CA ASN A 64 -0.87 -20.40 0.11
C ASN A 64 -0.24 -19.36 1.08
N GLY A 65 -1.01 -18.35 1.52
CA GLY A 65 -0.51 -17.28 2.40
C GLY A 65 0.51 -16.33 1.75
N ALA A 66 0.71 -16.43 0.43
CA ALA A 66 1.58 -15.54 -0.33
C ALA A 66 0.93 -14.16 -0.55
N CYS A 67 1.72 -13.15 -0.90
CA CYS A 67 1.16 -11.84 -1.27
C CYS A 67 0.32 -11.92 -2.56
N PRO A 68 -0.67 -11.03 -2.77
CA PRO A 68 -1.49 -11.04 -3.99
C PRO A 68 -0.69 -11.07 -5.30
N ILE A 69 0.40 -10.30 -5.37
CA ILE A 69 1.29 -10.27 -6.53
C ILE A 69 2.08 -11.58 -6.66
N CYS A 70 2.63 -12.07 -5.55
CA CYS A 70 3.40 -13.31 -5.48
C CYS A 70 2.55 -14.50 -5.95
N SER A 71 1.30 -14.56 -5.50
CA SER A 71 0.33 -15.59 -5.86
C SER A 71 -0.11 -15.50 -7.32
N SER A 72 -0.02 -14.33 -7.94
CA SER A 72 -0.42 -14.14 -9.35
C SER A 72 0.67 -14.58 -10.35
N GLY A 73 1.94 -14.64 -9.92
CA GLY A 73 3.07 -14.97 -10.79
C GLY A 73 3.33 -13.93 -11.90
N LEU A 74 2.70 -12.76 -11.85
CA LEU A 74 2.79 -11.74 -12.90
C LEU A 74 4.14 -11.01 -12.88
N ASN A 75 4.73 -10.81 -14.05
CA ASN A 75 5.91 -9.97 -14.21
C ASN A 75 5.52 -8.53 -14.55
N ILE A 76 5.31 -7.71 -13.52
CA ILE A 76 4.80 -6.34 -13.63
C ILE A 76 5.90 -5.39 -14.11
N LYS A 77 5.57 -4.58 -15.13
CA LYS A 77 6.38 -3.48 -15.67
C LYS A 77 5.87 -2.12 -15.19
N HIS A 78 6.66 -1.06 -15.40
CA HIS A 78 6.24 0.31 -15.06
C HIS A 78 5.19 0.87 -16.04
N THR A 79 5.06 0.22 -17.21
CA THR A 79 4.04 0.52 -18.23
C THR A 79 2.65 -0.02 -17.86
N ASP A 80 2.56 -0.96 -16.93
CA ASP A 80 1.31 -1.65 -16.58
C ASP A 80 0.46 -0.81 -15.62
N VAL A 81 0.04 0.37 -16.10
CA VAL A 81 -0.63 1.40 -15.31
C VAL A 81 -1.91 0.89 -14.64
N LEU A 82 -2.65 -0.01 -15.28
CA LEU A 82 -3.89 -0.57 -14.73
C LEU A 82 -3.66 -1.37 -13.44
N ILE A 83 -2.53 -2.08 -13.35
CA ILE A 83 -2.16 -2.84 -12.15
C ILE A 83 -1.60 -1.89 -11.10
N LEU A 84 -0.71 -0.97 -11.50
CA LEU A 84 -0.07 -0.03 -10.59
C LEU A 84 -1.06 0.94 -9.94
N ASN A 85 -2.10 1.37 -10.67
CA ASN A 85 -3.15 2.26 -10.15
C ASN A 85 -3.89 1.66 -8.94
N GLN A 86 -3.96 0.33 -8.81
CA GLN A 86 -4.59 -0.32 -7.66
C GLN A 86 -3.85 -0.07 -6.34
N PHE A 87 -2.57 0.26 -6.40
CA PHE A 87 -1.71 0.51 -5.24
C PHE A 87 -1.55 2.00 -4.92
N VAL A 88 -2.31 2.87 -5.57
CA VAL A 88 -2.20 4.33 -5.47
C VAL A 88 -3.56 4.94 -5.15
N ARG A 89 -3.57 6.04 -4.39
CA ARG A 89 -4.77 6.85 -4.13
C ARG A 89 -5.13 7.72 -5.33
N SER A 90 -6.32 8.31 -5.32
CA SER A 90 -6.73 9.36 -6.27
C SER A 90 -5.70 10.49 -6.42
N ASP A 91 -4.97 10.81 -5.36
CA ASP A 91 -4.01 11.92 -5.36
C ASP A 91 -2.65 11.57 -5.99
N GLY A 92 -2.42 10.29 -6.35
CA GLY A 92 -1.12 9.80 -6.79
C GLY A 92 -0.18 9.38 -5.65
N CYS A 93 -0.65 9.34 -4.39
CA CYS A 93 0.13 8.82 -3.26
C CYS A 93 0.06 7.29 -3.17
N ILE A 94 1.20 6.65 -2.93
CA ILE A 94 1.30 5.18 -2.80
C ILE A 94 0.63 4.72 -1.49
N LEU A 95 -0.15 3.64 -1.57
CA LEU A 95 -0.78 3.02 -0.40
C LEU A 95 0.26 2.33 0.52
N PRO A 96 0.11 2.43 1.85
CA PRO A 96 1.04 1.82 2.79
C PRO A 96 0.87 0.29 2.83
N ARG A 97 1.96 -0.42 3.17
CA ARG A 97 2.03 -1.90 3.22
C ARG A 97 0.93 -2.55 4.07
N ARG A 98 0.56 -1.92 5.18
CA ARG A 98 -0.50 -2.41 6.09
C ARG A 98 -1.89 -2.48 5.44
N ILE A 99 -2.09 -1.72 4.36
CA ILE A 99 -3.34 -1.70 3.59
C ILE A 99 -3.22 -2.59 2.35
N THR A 100 -2.09 -2.52 1.63
CA THR A 100 -1.90 -3.31 0.40
C THR A 100 -1.72 -4.80 0.64
N GLY A 101 -1.27 -5.21 1.84
CA GLY A 101 -1.04 -6.63 2.16
C GLY A 101 0.12 -7.28 1.39
N LEU A 102 1.00 -6.47 0.78
CA LEU A 102 2.16 -6.98 0.06
C LEU A 102 3.31 -7.39 0.99
N CYS A 103 4.11 -8.37 0.54
CA CYS A 103 5.42 -8.63 1.13
C CYS A 103 6.29 -7.37 1.04
N GLU A 104 7.24 -7.19 1.97
CA GLU A 104 8.12 -6.02 1.99
C GLU A 104 8.89 -5.84 0.68
N VAL A 105 9.41 -6.93 0.12
CA VAL A 105 10.14 -6.93 -1.16
C VAL A 105 9.26 -6.44 -2.31
N GLN A 106 8.03 -6.95 -2.39
CA GLN A 106 7.08 -6.56 -3.44
C GLN A 106 6.59 -5.13 -3.26
N GLN A 107 6.36 -4.68 -2.02
CA GLN A 107 6.00 -3.29 -1.75
C GLN A 107 7.11 -2.33 -2.21
N LYS A 108 8.38 -2.66 -1.97
CA LYS A 108 9.52 -1.85 -2.45
C LYS A 108 9.57 -1.84 -3.98
N ARG A 109 9.44 -3.02 -4.61
CA ARG A 109 9.42 -3.15 -6.09
C ARG A 109 8.29 -2.34 -6.72
N ILE A 110 7.06 -2.47 -6.22
CA ILE A 110 5.90 -1.74 -6.72
C ILE A 110 6.05 -0.24 -6.51
N SER A 111 6.56 0.19 -5.36
CA SER A 111 6.85 1.62 -5.12
C SER A 111 7.82 2.18 -6.15
N SER A 112 8.88 1.44 -6.51
CA SER A 112 9.81 1.85 -7.57
C SER A 112 9.15 1.92 -8.94
N LEU A 113 8.31 0.93 -9.29
CA LEU A 113 7.59 0.90 -10.56
C LEU A 113 6.59 2.07 -10.68
N ILE A 114 5.84 2.37 -9.61
CA ILE A 114 4.92 3.51 -9.57
C ILE A 114 5.70 4.82 -9.76
N LEU A 115 6.83 4.99 -9.08
CA LEU A 115 7.65 6.19 -9.23
C LEU A 115 8.18 6.33 -10.66
N MET A 116 8.66 5.23 -11.27
CA MET A 116 9.08 5.22 -12.67
C MET A 116 7.93 5.63 -13.61
N ALA A 117 6.73 5.05 -13.43
CA ALA A 117 5.54 5.38 -14.21
C ALA A 117 5.13 6.85 -14.04
N GLN A 118 5.16 7.36 -12.82
CA GLN A 118 4.88 8.76 -12.52
C GLN A 118 5.90 9.69 -13.18
N TYR A 119 7.20 9.40 -13.11
CA TYR A 119 8.23 10.21 -13.75
C TYR A 119 8.18 10.11 -15.28
N ALA A 120 7.82 8.97 -15.84
CA ALA A 120 7.55 8.80 -17.27
C ALA A 120 6.30 9.55 -17.75
N GLY A 121 5.43 9.99 -16.83
CA GLY A 121 4.18 10.70 -17.16
C GLY A 121 3.01 9.78 -17.48
N LEU A 122 3.13 8.48 -17.20
CA LEU A 122 2.08 7.48 -17.42
C LEU A 122 1.03 7.48 -16.30
N MET A 123 1.38 7.99 -15.12
CA MET A 123 0.53 8.01 -13.92
C MET A 123 0.49 9.39 -13.27
N GLN A 124 -0.61 9.62 -12.57
CA GLN A 124 -0.83 10.81 -11.74
C GLN A 124 0.22 10.89 -10.61
N ARG A 125 0.75 12.09 -10.40
CA ARG A 125 1.74 12.40 -9.36
C ARG A 125 1.31 13.63 -8.57
N ARG A 126 1.30 13.53 -7.25
CA ARG A 126 1.00 14.65 -6.36
C ARG A 126 2.09 15.72 -6.44
N ALA A 127 1.69 17.00 -6.56
CA ALA A 127 2.59 18.13 -6.45
C ALA A 127 2.88 18.48 -4.97
N PRO A 128 4.05 19.07 -4.65
CA PRO A 128 4.38 19.49 -3.28
C PRO A 128 3.44 20.58 -2.74
N GLY A 129 2.90 21.45 -3.60
CA GLY A 129 1.91 22.47 -3.23
C GLY A 129 0.46 21.96 -3.16
N GLY A 130 0.25 20.65 -3.26
CA GLY A 130 -1.08 20.07 -3.43
C GLY A 130 -1.53 19.99 -4.90
N GLY A 131 -2.54 19.16 -5.17
CA GLY A 131 -3.04 18.92 -6.52
C GLY A 131 -2.22 17.95 -7.36
N LEU A 132 -2.69 17.73 -8.59
CA LEU A 132 -2.08 16.84 -9.58
C LEU A 132 -1.07 17.61 -10.44
N LEU A 133 0.13 17.05 -10.58
CA LEU A 133 1.21 17.68 -11.35
C LEU A 133 1.17 17.23 -12.82
N HIS A 134 0.87 18.16 -13.73
CA HIS A 134 0.97 17.90 -15.16
C HIS A 134 2.42 17.64 -15.59
N PRO A 135 2.72 16.61 -16.41
CA PRO A 135 4.09 16.26 -16.79
C PRO A 135 4.90 17.41 -17.41
N LEU A 136 4.27 18.20 -18.30
CA LEU A 136 4.94 19.32 -18.99
C LEU A 136 5.26 20.51 -18.07
N GLN A 137 4.55 20.64 -16.94
CA GLN A 137 4.71 21.75 -15.99
C GLN A 137 5.81 21.47 -14.93
N ARG A 138 6.54 20.37 -15.07
CA ARG A 138 7.60 19.99 -14.13
C ARG A 138 8.81 20.91 -14.26
N ARG A 139 9.46 21.20 -13.12
CA ARG A 139 10.64 22.07 -13.09
C ARG A 139 11.84 21.45 -13.80
N LYS A 140 12.60 22.29 -14.52
CA LYS A 140 13.89 21.95 -15.14
C LYS A 140 13.76 20.78 -16.14
N TRP A 141 14.72 19.85 -16.13
CA TRP A 141 14.78 18.69 -17.02
C TRP A 141 13.67 17.66 -16.79
N LYS A 142 12.94 17.75 -15.68
CA LYS A 142 11.87 16.79 -15.35
C LYS A 142 10.63 16.91 -16.26
N LYS A 143 10.54 17.97 -17.08
CA LYS A 143 9.50 18.15 -18.09
C LYS A 143 9.70 17.31 -19.33
N PHE A 144 10.93 16.85 -19.57
CA PHE A 144 11.27 16.05 -20.74
C PHE A 144 10.88 14.59 -20.52
N ASN A 145 10.56 13.90 -21.62
CA ASN A 145 10.19 12.49 -21.59
C ASN A 145 11.32 11.66 -21.01
N SER A 146 10.98 10.80 -20.05
CA SER A 146 11.91 9.93 -19.35
C SER A 146 11.43 8.49 -19.50
N TYR A 147 12.34 7.57 -19.83
CA TYR A 147 12.06 6.15 -20.02
C TYR A 147 12.89 5.33 -19.04
N TYR A 148 12.34 4.20 -18.56
CA TYR A 148 12.98 3.37 -17.56
C TYR A 148 13.10 1.92 -18.02
N CYS A 149 14.17 1.25 -17.59
CA CYS A 149 14.35 -0.19 -17.74
C CYS A 149 14.16 -0.86 -16.38
N GLU A 150 13.21 -1.78 -16.23
CA GLU A 150 12.87 -2.41 -14.95
C GLU A 150 14.00 -3.28 -14.39
N ARG A 151 14.89 -3.77 -15.28
CA ARG A 151 16.09 -4.54 -14.91
C ARG A 151 17.01 -3.78 -13.95
N THR A 152 16.93 -2.44 -13.93
CA THR A 152 17.72 -1.59 -13.05
C THR A 152 17.26 -1.60 -11.59
N ILE A 153 16.06 -2.13 -11.31
CA ILE A 153 15.50 -2.19 -9.96
C ILE A 153 16.29 -3.21 -9.13
N LYS A 154 17.17 -2.69 -8.26
CA LYS A 154 17.85 -3.50 -7.25
C LYS A 154 16.87 -3.80 -6.09
N ALA A 155 15.95 -4.73 -6.29
CA ALA A 155 15.14 -5.26 -5.19
C ALA A 155 16.03 -6.14 -4.31
N ARG A 156 16.87 -5.54 -3.45
CA ARG A 156 17.67 -6.31 -2.50
C ARG A 156 16.75 -6.94 -1.44
N TYR A 157 16.85 -8.27 -1.32
CA TYR A 157 16.59 -8.96 -0.07
C TYR A 157 17.63 -8.43 0.93
N LYS A 158 17.17 -7.84 2.04
CA LYS A 158 18.02 -7.69 3.22
C LYS A 158 17.80 -8.92 4.08
#